data_AF-A0AA36MYP0-F1
#
_entry.id   AF-A0AA36MYP0-F1
#
_cell.length_a   1.000
_cell.length_b   1.000
_cell.length_c   1.000
_cell.angle_alpha   90.00
_cell.angle_beta   90.00
_cell.angle_gamma   90.00
#
_symmetry.space_group_name_H-M   'P 1'
#
loop_
_entity.id
_entity.type
_entity.pdbx_description
1 polymer ?
#
loop_
_entity_poly.entity_id
_entity_poly.type
_entity_poly.pdbx_seq_one_letter_code
_entity_poly.pdbx_strand_id
1 'polypeptide(L)'
;VPGLESQTFWNCSRWPFLASLEAATPMILEEVQAAAEFMSAYPYLKTHGVWQDIFLYRGHDWNTSLCDRMPATCRLLLPELPTKPGVPYATVYNEEVVIFRSEPGASVGAHCGSSNAVINLHLTLKGGRGTSVSVGDERVLLEDGKVVCFQDSFFHSVEHDLSGEERISLVIRVMHPDLTWEALDAKRTDVVPDLASFDRSGSLLSEIDRLRQEYRKLAAQNRNIGVGERSESCESTTT
;
A
#
# COMPACT_ATOMS: atom_id res chain seq x y z
N VAL A 1 10.96 -14.78 0.71
CA VAL A 1 12.14 -15.20 -0.04
C VAL A 1 13.15 -15.81 0.93
N PRO A 2 13.38 -17.13 0.86
CA PRO A 2 14.36 -17.82 1.70
C PRO A 2 15.77 -17.25 1.51
N GLY A 3 16.61 -17.33 2.55
CA GLY A 3 18.02 -16.97 2.47
C GLY A 3 18.35 -15.47 2.46
N LEU A 4 17.36 -14.58 2.38
CA LEU A 4 17.58 -13.16 2.63
C LEU A 4 17.97 -12.93 4.10
N GLU A 5 18.91 -12.01 4.33
CA GLU A 5 19.17 -11.45 5.65
C GLU A 5 17.85 -10.96 6.27
N SER A 6 17.67 -11.15 7.58
CA SER A 6 16.41 -10.83 8.25
C SER A 6 16.69 -10.24 9.61
N GLN A 7 16.20 -9.03 9.82
CA GLN A 7 16.34 -8.28 11.06
C GLN A 7 15.24 -7.22 11.17
N THR A 8 14.85 -6.92 12.40
CA THR A 8 13.81 -5.93 12.75
C THR A 8 14.16 -4.55 12.19
N PHE A 9 15.28 -3.98 12.65
CA PHE A 9 15.77 -2.65 12.26
C PHE A 9 17.04 -2.74 11.41
N TRP A 10 17.18 -1.82 10.45
CA TRP A 10 18.26 -1.78 9.48
C TRP A 10 19.09 -0.51 9.62
N ASN A 11 20.38 -0.60 9.34
CA ASN A 11 21.21 0.59 9.19
C ASN A 11 20.79 1.36 7.94
N CYS A 12 20.15 2.51 8.14
CA CYS A 12 19.65 3.36 7.06
C CYS A 12 20.74 3.86 6.10
N SER A 13 22.03 3.87 6.50
CA SER A 13 23.13 4.21 5.59
C SER A 13 23.26 3.26 4.39
N ARG A 14 22.57 2.10 4.39
CA ARG A 14 22.44 1.24 3.21
C ARG A 14 21.69 1.92 2.05
N TRP A 15 20.92 2.98 2.31
CA TRP A 15 20.23 3.78 1.30
C TRP A 15 20.71 5.24 1.36
N PRO A 16 21.80 5.59 0.66
CA PRO A 16 22.43 6.90 0.79
C PRO A 16 21.53 8.10 0.47
N PHE A 17 20.52 7.92 -0.40
CA PHE A 17 19.56 8.97 -0.76
C PHE A 17 18.73 9.45 0.44
N LEU A 18 18.64 8.66 1.51
CA LEU A 18 17.94 9.06 2.74
C LEU A 18 18.57 10.30 3.38
N ALA A 19 19.89 10.50 3.28
CA ALA A 19 20.53 11.71 3.79
C ALA A 19 20.04 12.98 3.06
N SER A 20 19.81 12.87 1.75
CA SER A 20 19.22 13.96 0.95
C SER A 20 17.77 14.24 1.35
N LEU A 21 16.99 13.19 1.66
CA LEU A 21 15.61 13.34 2.12
C LEU A 21 15.54 13.95 3.53
N GLU A 22 16.37 13.48 4.47
CA GLU A 22 16.46 14.06 5.81
C GLU A 22 16.80 15.56 5.73
N ALA A 23 17.81 15.92 4.94
CA ALA A 23 18.19 17.33 4.72
C ALA A 23 17.08 18.16 4.04
N ALA A 24 16.26 17.53 3.20
CA ALA A 24 15.17 18.16 2.49
C ALA A 24 13.83 18.16 3.26
N THR A 25 13.79 17.63 4.49
CA THR A 25 12.58 17.50 5.31
C THR A 25 11.70 18.77 5.33
N PRO A 26 12.23 19.98 5.57
CA PRO A 26 11.39 21.18 5.62
C PRO A 26 10.68 21.47 4.28
N MET A 27 11.38 21.24 3.16
CA MET A 27 10.83 21.43 1.82
C MET A 27 9.76 20.37 1.51
N ILE A 28 10.04 19.10 1.82
CA ILE A 28 9.09 18.00 1.60
C ILE A 28 7.81 18.27 2.42
N LEU A 29 7.96 18.71 3.68
CA LEU A 29 6.84 19.02 4.55
C LEU A 29 5.98 20.16 3.99
N GLU A 30 6.59 21.23 3.47
CA GLU A 30 5.88 22.34 2.83
C GLU A 30 5.08 21.87 1.61
N GLU A 31 5.68 21.05 0.74
CA GLU A 31 5.00 20.48 -0.43
C GLU A 31 3.82 19.58 -0.02
N VAL A 32 3.99 18.72 1.00
CA VAL A 32 2.90 17.88 1.52
C VAL A 32 1.74 18.75 2.00
N GLN A 33 2.01 19.76 2.82
CA GLN A 33 0.96 20.61 3.40
C GLN A 33 0.19 21.40 2.33
N ALA A 34 0.86 21.81 1.24
CA ALA A 34 0.25 22.52 0.13
C ALA A 34 -0.56 21.60 -0.81
N ALA A 35 -0.12 20.35 -1.00
CA ALA A 35 -0.70 19.43 -1.99
C ALA A 35 -1.82 18.53 -1.44
N ALA A 36 -1.91 18.36 -0.12
CA ALA A 36 -2.55 17.18 0.47
C ALA A 36 -4.08 17.16 0.42
N GLU A 37 -4.60 16.13 -0.25
CA GLU A 37 -5.94 15.58 -0.04
C GLU A 37 -5.83 14.18 0.54
N PHE A 38 -5.76 14.09 1.87
CA PHE A 38 -5.58 12.84 2.59
C PHE A 38 -6.84 11.96 2.60
N MET A 39 -6.68 10.67 2.30
CA MET A 39 -7.75 9.67 2.42
C MET A 39 -7.57 8.83 3.68
N SER A 40 -8.62 8.12 4.15
CA SER A 40 -8.46 7.21 5.29
C SER A 40 -7.54 6.05 4.91
N ALA A 41 -6.46 5.87 5.68
CA ALA A 41 -5.54 4.76 5.52
C ALA A 41 -6.16 3.47 6.06
N TYR A 42 -5.90 2.37 5.36
CA TYR A 42 -6.19 0.96 5.72
C TYR A 42 -7.10 0.78 6.95
N PRO A 43 -8.44 0.88 6.79
CA PRO A 43 -9.37 0.96 7.93
C PRO A 43 -9.32 -0.22 8.91
N TYR A 44 -8.83 -1.38 8.46
CA TYR A 44 -8.73 -2.60 9.25
C TYR A 44 -7.46 -2.70 10.10
N LEU A 45 -6.45 -1.87 9.85
CA LEU A 45 -5.20 -1.84 10.63
C LEU A 45 -5.24 -0.78 11.74
N LYS A 46 -6.03 0.28 11.52
CA LYS A 46 -6.21 1.35 12.50
C LYS A 46 -7.06 0.87 13.66
N THR A 47 -6.52 0.94 14.87
CA THR A 47 -7.23 0.60 16.11
C THR A 47 -7.94 1.81 16.70
N HIS A 48 -7.27 2.96 16.74
CA HIS A 48 -7.84 4.20 17.28
C HIS A 48 -7.44 5.44 16.46
N GLY A 49 -8.16 6.55 16.66
CA GLY A 49 -7.86 7.87 16.11
C GLY A 49 -8.05 8.03 14.59
N VAL A 50 -7.33 9.00 14.04
CA VAL A 50 -7.32 9.33 12.60
C VAL A 50 -5.98 8.93 12.02
N TRP A 51 -6.02 8.08 11.00
CA TRP A 51 -4.85 7.68 10.22
C TRP A 51 -5.20 7.73 8.74
N GLN A 52 -4.37 8.42 7.98
CA GLN A 52 -4.62 8.79 6.60
C GLN A 52 -3.38 8.61 5.73
N ASP A 53 -3.60 8.42 4.43
CA ASP A 53 -2.53 8.25 3.45
C ASP A 53 -2.78 9.00 2.13
N ILE A 54 -1.68 9.23 1.41
CA ILE A 54 -1.64 9.57 -0.01
C ILE A 54 -0.43 8.86 -0.65
N PHE A 55 -0.60 8.36 -1.87
CA PHE A 55 0.47 7.64 -2.58
C PHE A 55 1.06 8.52 -3.70
N LEU A 56 2.37 8.76 -3.64
CA LEU A 56 3.14 9.36 -4.74
C LEU A 56 3.53 8.31 -5.78
N TYR A 57 3.82 7.08 -5.34
CA TYR A 57 4.20 5.97 -6.20
C TYR A 57 3.55 4.69 -5.68
N ARG A 58 2.84 3.97 -6.55
CA ARG A 58 2.20 2.70 -6.21
C ARG A 58 1.93 1.88 -7.47
N GLY A 59 2.11 0.56 -7.38
CA GLY A 59 1.83 -0.33 -8.51
C GLY A 59 2.69 -0.02 -9.74
N HIS A 60 3.90 0.48 -9.50
CA HIS A 60 4.88 0.89 -10.52
C HIS A 60 4.57 2.19 -11.26
N ASP A 61 3.53 2.92 -10.84
CA ASP A 61 3.14 4.18 -11.45
C ASP A 61 3.28 5.34 -10.46
N TRP A 62 3.82 6.45 -10.96
CA TRP A 62 3.87 7.73 -10.25
C TRP A 62 2.54 8.46 -10.41
N ASN A 63 2.04 9.04 -9.32
CA ASN A 63 0.92 9.95 -9.38
C ASN A 63 1.40 11.30 -9.93
N THR A 64 1.29 11.47 -11.25
CA THR A 64 1.77 12.66 -11.96
C THR A 64 1.16 13.95 -11.43
N SER A 65 -0.14 13.96 -11.12
CA SER A 65 -0.82 15.14 -10.55
C SER A 65 -0.30 15.51 -9.15
N LEU A 66 0.03 14.53 -8.31
CA LEU A 66 0.69 14.82 -7.03
C LEU A 66 2.14 15.26 -7.24
N CYS A 67 2.88 14.65 -8.17
CA CYS A 67 4.24 15.07 -8.47
C CYS A 67 4.32 16.48 -9.07
N ASP A 68 3.32 16.94 -9.81
CA ASP A 68 3.25 18.33 -10.28
C ASP A 68 3.07 19.32 -9.12
N ARG A 69 2.41 18.88 -8.03
CA ARG A 69 2.21 19.67 -6.79
C ARG A 69 3.35 19.52 -5.79
N MET A 70 4.10 18.43 -5.88
CA MET A 70 5.27 18.10 -5.04
C MET A 70 6.53 17.88 -5.89
N PRO A 71 6.91 18.84 -6.76
CA PRO A 71 7.93 18.62 -7.78
C PRO A 71 9.32 18.37 -7.20
N ALA A 72 9.68 19.00 -6.09
CA ALA A 72 10.99 18.81 -5.49
C ALA A 72 11.07 17.47 -4.74
N THR A 73 10.00 17.02 -4.08
CA THR A 73 9.91 15.68 -3.49
C THR A 73 10.02 14.59 -4.56
N CYS A 74 9.22 14.66 -5.63
CA CYS A 74 9.30 13.65 -6.69
C CYS A 74 10.66 13.66 -7.41
N ARG A 75 11.26 14.84 -7.64
CA ARG A 75 12.61 14.94 -8.22
C ARG A 75 13.69 14.24 -7.38
N LEU A 76 13.56 14.22 -6.06
CA LEU A 76 14.49 13.51 -5.17
C LEU A 76 14.32 11.99 -5.24
N LEU A 77 13.11 11.49 -5.51
CA LEU A 77 12.78 10.07 -5.44
C LEU A 77 12.78 9.35 -6.80
N LEU A 78 12.51 10.07 -7.89
CA LEU A 78 12.51 9.53 -9.26
C LEU A 78 13.80 8.80 -9.65
N PRO A 79 15.02 9.29 -9.29
CA PRO A 79 16.25 8.57 -9.62
C PRO A 79 16.45 7.29 -8.79
N GLU A 80 15.78 7.18 -7.65
CA GLU A 80 16.01 6.12 -6.65
C GLU A 80 15.08 4.91 -6.86
N LEU A 81 13.98 5.10 -7.59
CA LEU A 81 12.98 4.06 -7.82
C LEU A 81 12.85 3.72 -9.32
N PRO A 82 12.84 2.41 -9.68
CA PRO A 82 12.91 1.24 -8.79
C PRO A 82 14.32 1.04 -8.21
N THR A 83 14.41 0.62 -6.94
CA THR A 83 15.70 0.44 -6.24
C THR A 83 16.52 -0.73 -6.77
N LYS A 84 15.87 -1.72 -7.39
CA LYS A 84 16.54 -2.88 -8.02
C LYS A 84 16.05 -3.11 -9.45
N PRO A 85 16.45 -2.25 -10.41
CA PRO A 85 16.04 -2.36 -11.79
C PRO A 85 16.33 -3.75 -12.37
N GLY A 86 15.31 -4.35 -12.98
CA GLY A 86 15.42 -5.66 -13.62
C GLY A 86 15.31 -6.84 -12.67
N VAL A 87 15.31 -6.69 -11.34
CA VAL A 87 15.02 -7.80 -10.41
C VAL A 87 13.50 -8.02 -10.32
N PRO A 88 13.00 -9.27 -10.40
CA PRO A 88 11.57 -9.51 -10.31
C PRO A 88 10.98 -9.15 -8.96
N TYR A 89 9.70 -8.83 -9.01
CA TYR A 89 8.87 -8.48 -7.87
C TYR A 89 8.44 -9.72 -7.08
N ALA A 90 8.62 -9.68 -5.75
CA ALA A 90 8.24 -10.77 -4.85
C ALA A 90 6.80 -10.63 -4.30
N THR A 91 6.25 -9.41 -4.33
CA THR A 91 4.86 -9.09 -3.95
C THR A 91 4.22 -8.11 -4.94
N VAL A 92 2.91 -7.88 -4.88
CA VAL A 92 2.20 -6.93 -5.77
C VAL A 92 2.66 -5.49 -5.56
N TYR A 93 3.04 -5.15 -4.33
CA TYR A 93 3.49 -3.82 -3.94
C TYR A 93 4.87 -3.90 -3.27
N ASN A 94 5.94 -4.17 -4.04
CA ASN A 94 7.31 -4.21 -3.48
C ASN A 94 7.82 -2.81 -3.15
N GLU A 95 7.45 -1.85 -3.98
CA GLU A 95 7.93 -0.48 -3.89
C GLU A 95 6.76 0.47 -3.96
N GLU A 96 6.70 1.36 -2.99
CA GLU A 96 5.65 2.37 -2.82
C GLU A 96 6.28 3.60 -2.17
N VAL A 97 5.79 4.77 -2.55
CA VAL A 97 6.05 6.01 -1.82
C VAL A 97 4.72 6.51 -1.32
N VAL A 98 4.57 6.51 0.00
CA VAL A 98 3.34 6.87 0.68
C VAL A 98 3.63 7.91 1.76
N ILE A 99 2.78 8.91 1.85
CA ILE A 99 2.80 9.88 2.93
C ILE A 99 1.67 9.53 3.87
N PHE A 100 1.99 9.29 5.14
CA PHE A 100 1.00 9.06 6.18
C PHE A 100 0.82 10.30 7.03
N ARG A 101 -0.44 10.55 7.42
CA ARG A 101 -0.84 11.56 8.39
C ARG A 101 -1.59 10.89 9.54
N SER A 102 -1.29 11.30 10.76
CA SER A 102 -2.06 10.87 11.94
C SER A 102 -2.24 11.98 12.96
N GLU A 103 -3.44 12.04 13.53
CA GLU A 103 -3.75 12.92 14.65
C GLU A 103 -3.34 12.30 16.00
N PRO A 104 -3.14 13.10 17.05
CA PRO A 104 -2.86 12.60 18.40
C PRO A 104 -3.90 11.55 18.86
N GLY A 105 -3.41 10.47 19.48
CA GLY A 105 -4.24 9.33 19.90
C GLY A 105 -4.50 8.29 18.80
N ALA A 106 -3.93 8.45 17.61
CA ALA A 106 -3.99 7.42 16.58
C ALA A 106 -3.13 6.20 16.95
N SER A 107 -3.63 5.01 16.62
CA SER A 107 -2.85 3.77 16.74
C SER A 107 -3.11 2.85 15.55
N VAL A 108 -2.03 2.23 15.11
CA VAL A 108 -2.03 1.19 14.08
C VAL A 108 -1.64 -0.11 14.77
N GLY A 109 -2.58 -1.05 14.80
CA GLY A 109 -2.42 -2.32 15.50
C GLY A 109 -1.30 -3.18 14.91
N ALA A 110 -0.84 -4.15 15.69
CA ALA A 110 0.21 -5.07 15.27
C ALA A 110 -0.19 -5.85 14.00
N HIS A 111 0.62 -5.73 12.96
CA HIS A 111 0.43 -6.41 11.68
C HIS A 111 1.78 -6.70 11.03
N CYS A 112 1.78 -7.42 9.91
CA CYS A 112 3.00 -7.68 9.14
C CYS A 112 2.74 -7.46 7.64
N GLY A 113 3.78 -7.03 6.94
CA GLY A 113 3.84 -7.00 5.49
C GLY A 113 3.78 -8.41 4.89
N SER A 114 3.43 -8.48 3.60
CA SER A 114 3.19 -9.76 2.91
C SER A 114 4.46 -10.52 2.53
N SER A 115 5.65 -9.91 2.65
CA SER A 115 6.91 -10.51 2.23
C SER A 115 8.10 -9.92 2.97
N ASN A 116 9.08 -10.75 3.32
CA ASN A 116 10.38 -10.33 3.85
C ASN A 116 11.31 -9.69 2.80
N ALA A 117 10.84 -9.58 1.55
CA ALA A 117 11.57 -9.00 0.42
C ALA A 117 11.44 -7.47 0.31
N VAL A 118 10.81 -6.83 1.29
CA VAL A 118 10.57 -5.39 1.33
C VAL A 118 11.13 -4.81 2.62
N ILE A 119 11.74 -3.63 2.53
CA ILE A 119 12.15 -2.81 3.66
C ILE A 119 11.36 -1.51 3.63
N ASN A 120 10.90 -1.05 4.79
CA ASN A 120 10.30 0.27 4.96
C ASN A 120 11.35 1.26 5.44
N LEU A 121 11.46 2.37 4.70
CA LEU A 121 12.26 3.53 5.08
C LEU A 121 11.28 4.61 5.54
N HIS A 122 11.19 4.85 6.84
CA HIS A 122 10.20 5.71 7.46
C HIS A 122 10.85 7.03 7.89
N LEU A 123 10.69 8.09 7.11
CA LEU A 123 11.11 9.44 7.47
C LEU A 123 9.96 10.18 8.16
N THR A 124 10.13 10.54 9.42
CA THR A 124 9.18 11.40 10.13
C THR A 124 9.46 12.85 9.76
N LEU A 125 8.50 13.51 9.08
CA LEU A 125 8.67 14.89 8.63
C LEU A 125 8.36 15.90 9.73
N LYS A 126 7.34 15.60 10.56
CA LYS A 126 6.97 16.35 11.77
C LYS A 126 6.18 15.47 12.74
N GLY A 127 6.09 15.90 14.00
CA GLY A 127 5.23 15.30 15.01
C GLY A 127 5.76 13.95 15.53
N GLY A 128 7.07 13.75 15.54
CA GLY A 128 7.72 12.56 16.08
C GLY A 128 7.58 12.43 17.60
N ARG A 129 7.47 13.56 18.32
CA ARG A 129 7.34 13.57 19.79
C ARG A 129 6.07 12.85 20.25
N GLY A 130 6.25 11.83 21.10
CA GLY A 130 5.12 11.00 21.59
C GLY A 130 4.64 9.99 20.56
N THR A 131 5.46 9.70 19.53
CA THR A 131 5.14 8.66 18.55
C THR A 131 6.24 7.61 18.54
N SER A 132 5.84 6.36 18.32
CA SER A 132 6.77 5.24 18.31
C SER A 132 6.36 4.17 17.32
N VAL A 133 7.36 3.49 16.77
CA VAL A 133 7.18 2.25 16.02
C VAL A 133 7.75 1.11 16.85
N SER A 134 6.99 0.01 16.95
CA SER A 134 7.48 -1.24 17.52
C SER A 134 7.60 -2.26 16.40
N VAL A 135 8.71 -3.01 16.35
CA VAL A 135 8.98 -4.04 15.33
C VAL A 135 9.58 -5.25 16.05
N GLY A 136 8.85 -6.36 16.08
CA GLY A 136 9.17 -7.47 16.98
C GLY A 136 9.12 -7.03 18.44
N ASP A 137 10.19 -7.33 19.19
CA ASP A 137 10.32 -6.98 20.62
C ASP A 137 10.98 -5.61 20.85
N GLU A 138 11.32 -4.90 19.78
CA GLU A 138 12.04 -3.64 19.84
C GLU A 138 11.12 -2.45 19.57
N ARG A 139 11.32 -1.36 20.33
CA ARG A 139 10.55 -0.13 20.22
C ARG A 139 11.46 1.07 20.01
N VAL A 140 11.16 1.87 19.00
CA VAL A 140 11.89 3.08 18.63
C VAL A 140 10.95 4.28 18.69
N LEU A 141 11.41 5.35 19.37
CA LEU A 141 10.74 6.66 19.31
C LEU A 141 11.07 7.32 17.98
N LEU A 142 10.07 7.95 17.36
CA LEU A 142 10.28 8.69 16.12
C LEU A 142 10.76 10.11 16.42
N GLU A 143 11.61 10.64 15.54
CA GLU A 143 12.18 11.98 15.66
C GLU A 143 11.99 12.74 14.35
N ASP A 144 11.71 14.04 14.45
CA ASP A 144 11.51 14.90 13.28
C ASP A 144 12.78 15.00 12.44
N GLY A 145 12.60 14.84 11.13
CA GLY A 145 13.69 14.85 10.15
C GLY A 145 14.61 13.63 10.25
N LYS A 146 14.20 12.56 10.94
CA LYS A 146 14.96 11.32 11.07
C LYS A 146 14.27 10.13 10.43
N VAL A 147 15.09 9.30 9.79
CA VAL A 147 14.64 8.04 9.21
C VAL A 147 14.82 6.87 10.16
N VAL A 148 13.82 5.99 10.19
CA VAL A 148 13.89 4.65 10.79
C VAL A 148 13.68 3.63 9.68
N CYS A 149 14.62 2.70 9.53
CA CYS A 149 14.55 1.65 8.52
C CYS A 149 14.25 0.32 9.19
N PHE A 150 13.19 -0.36 8.77
CA PHE A 150 12.77 -1.61 9.38
C PHE A 150 12.13 -2.56 8.37
N GLN A 151 12.17 -3.84 8.69
CA GLN A 151 11.58 -4.88 7.86
C GLN A 151 10.13 -5.14 8.32
N ASP A 152 9.16 -4.80 7.48
CA ASP A 152 7.74 -4.87 7.83
C ASP A 152 7.18 -6.29 7.87
N SER A 153 7.92 -7.30 7.41
CA SER A 153 7.50 -8.70 7.57
C SER A 153 7.48 -9.16 9.03
N PHE A 154 8.19 -8.46 9.93
CA PHE A 154 8.00 -8.65 11.36
C PHE A 154 6.70 -7.98 11.81
N PHE A 155 6.08 -8.52 12.86
CA PHE A 155 4.96 -7.83 13.49
C PHE A 155 5.40 -6.44 13.92
N HIS A 156 4.66 -5.43 13.50
CA HIS A 156 4.93 -4.05 13.82
C HIS A 156 3.66 -3.27 14.08
N SER A 157 3.77 -2.25 14.92
CA SER A 157 2.69 -1.35 15.30
C SER A 157 3.21 0.08 15.40
N VAL A 158 2.29 1.03 15.33
CA VAL A 158 2.59 2.46 15.50
C VAL A 158 1.65 3.04 16.54
N GLU A 159 2.23 3.70 17.53
CA GLU A 159 1.50 4.42 18.58
C GLU A 159 1.75 5.91 18.46
N HIS A 160 0.70 6.70 18.63
CA HIS A 160 0.74 8.16 18.68
C HIS A 160 -0.02 8.65 19.92
N ASP A 161 0.73 9.15 20.89
CA ASP A 161 0.20 9.61 22.18
C ASP A 161 -0.76 10.80 22.02
N LEU A 162 -1.71 10.93 22.95
CA LEU A 162 -2.69 12.01 22.97
C LEU A 162 -2.08 13.41 23.22
N SER A 163 -0.88 13.48 23.80
CA SER A 163 -0.15 14.74 24.04
C SER A 163 0.69 15.19 22.84
N GLY A 164 0.66 14.43 21.74
CA GLY A 164 1.37 14.74 20.51
C GLY A 164 0.76 15.90 19.75
N GLU A 165 1.31 16.14 18.57
CA GLU A 165 0.75 17.02 17.55
C GLU A 165 0.51 16.21 16.28
N GLU A 166 -0.12 16.78 15.27
CA GLU A 166 -0.25 16.10 13.97
C GLU A 166 1.10 15.57 13.48
N ARG A 167 1.16 14.25 13.24
CA ARG A 167 2.34 13.58 12.67
C ARG A 167 2.18 13.41 11.18
N ILE A 168 3.23 13.78 10.44
CA ILE A 168 3.36 13.48 9.00
C ILE A 168 4.65 12.72 8.78
N SER A 169 4.57 11.62 8.03
CA SER A 169 5.72 10.79 7.68
C SER A 169 5.73 10.44 6.20
N LEU A 170 6.89 10.48 5.57
CA LEU A 170 7.15 9.92 4.25
C LEU A 170 7.70 8.50 4.43
N VAL A 171 6.98 7.51 3.93
CA VAL A 171 7.39 6.10 3.96
C VAL A 171 7.68 5.63 2.56
N ILE A 172 8.87 5.06 2.38
CA ILE A 172 9.34 4.53 1.11
C ILE A 172 9.55 3.03 1.31
N ARG A 173 8.78 2.22 0.59
CA ARG A 173 8.98 0.78 0.51
C ARG A 173 9.98 0.52 -0.59
N VAL A 174 11.04 -0.22 -0.26
CA VAL A 174 12.11 -0.57 -1.19
C VAL A 174 12.30 -2.07 -1.22
N MET A 175 12.80 -2.59 -2.34
CA MET A 175 13.19 -3.98 -2.42
C MET A 175 14.36 -4.27 -1.46
N HIS A 176 14.33 -5.45 -0.86
CA HIS A 176 15.36 -5.89 0.07
C HIS A 176 16.76 -5.79 -0.55
N PRO A 177 17.78 -5.28 0.17
CA PRO A 177 19.10 -4.98 -0.41
C PRO A 177 19.77 -6.22 -1.00
N ASP A 178 19.54 -7.40 -0.41
CA ASP A 178 20.10 -8.67 -0.91
C ASP A 178 19.19 -9.41 -1.89
N LEU A 179 18.06 -8.83 -2.29
CA LEU A 179 17.16 -9.47 -3.26
C LEU A 179 17.78 -9.43 -4.66
N THR A 180 18.12 -10.59 -5.20
CA THR A 180 18.61 -10.74 -6.57
C THR A 180 17.74 -11.72 -7.35
N TRP A 181 17.99 -11.85 -8.65
CA TRP A 181 17.38 -12.90 -9.46
C TRP A 181 17.63 -14.29 -8.88
N GLU A 182 18.85 -14.56 -8.42
CA GLU A 182 19.26 -15.83 -7.83
C GLU A 182 18.57 -16.05 -6.48
N ALA A 183 18.46 -15.01 -5.64
CA ALA A 183 17.84 -15.09 -4.33
C ALA A 183 16.34 -15.44 -4.41
N LEU A 184 15.66 -15.07 -5.49
CA LEU A 184 14.26 -15.43 -5.68
C LEU A 184 14.06 -16.93 -5.84
N ASP A 185 15.08 -17.70 -6.26
CA ASP A 185 15.09 -19.16 -6.53
C ASP A 185 13.74 -19.73 -7.01
N ALA A 186 13.02 -18.92 -7.78
CA ALA A 186 11.83 -19.31 -8.47
C ALA A 186 12.36 -19.83 -9.79
N LYS A 187 12.27 -21.15 -10.02
CA LYS A 187 12.23 -21.64 -11.40
C LYS A 187 11.31 -20.69 -12.17
N ARG A 188 11.77 -20.10 -13.29
CA ARG A 188 10.89 -19.37 -14.22
C ARG A 188 9.62 -20.20 -14.43
N THR A 189 8.52 -19.81 -13.80
CA THR A 189 7.20 -20.38 -14.09
C THR A 189 6.58 -19.72 -15.32
N ASP A 190 7.25 -18.69 -15.86
CA ASP A 190 6.95 -18.06 -17.14
C ASP A 190 7.62 -18.78 -18.33
N VAL A 191 8.22 -19.95 -18.13
CA VAL A 191 8.10 -20.99 -19.17
C VAL A 191 6.66 -21.49 -19.11
N VAL A 192 5.75 -20.65 -19.60
CA VAL A 192 4.42 -21.07 -19.98
C VAL A 192 4.66 -22.05 -21.13
N PRO A 193 4.29 -23.35 -21.00
CA PRO A 193 4.22 -24.22 -22.17
C PRO A 193 3.39 -23.46 -23.20
N ASP A 194 3.93 -23.28 -24.41
CA ASP A 194 3.31 -22.57 -25.52
C ASP A 194 1.80 -22.49 -25.36
N LEU A 195 1.26 -21.27 -25.18
CA LEU A 195 -0.17 -21.04 -24.99
C LEU A 195 -1.02 -21.64 -26.13
N ALA A 196 -0.41 -21.96 -27.28
CA ALA A 196 -1.05 -22.72 -28.35
C ALA A 196 -1.32 -24.21 -28.00
N SER A 197 -0.81 -24.71 -26.86
CA SER A 197 -1.05 -26.06 -26.36
C SER A 197 -2.13 -26.14 -25.26
N PHE A 198 -2.54 -25.00 -24.68
CA PHE A 198 -3.48 -24.98 -23.55
C PHE A 198 -4.94 -25.21 -23.96
N ASP A 199 -5.26 -25.24 -25.25
CA ASP A 199 -6.60 -25.62 -25.72
C ASP A 199 -6.56 -26.58 -26.92
N ARG A 200 -6.67 -27.88 -26.63
CA ARG A 200 -7.25 -28.86 -27.56
C ARG A 200 -8.33 -29.74 -26.92
N SER A 201 -8.66 -29.52 -25.66
CA SER A 201 -9.76 -30.23 -25.02
C SER A 201 -10.88 -29.22 -24.84
N GLY A 202 -11.97 -29.38 -25.61
CA GLY A 202 -13.17 -28.53 -25.55
C GLY A 202 -13.88 -28.46 -24.19
N SER A 203 -13.24 -28.90 -23.11
CA SER A 203 -13.66 -28.77 -21.73
C SER A 203 -13.80 -27.30 -21.30
N LEU A 204 -12.86 -26.42 -21.67
CA LEU A 204 -12.95 -25.00 -21.30
C LEU A 204 -14.09 -24.28 -22.03
N LEU A 205 -14.24 -24.53 -23.33
CA LEU A 205 -15.35 -23.99 -24.12
C LEU A 205 -16.70 -24.49 -23.59
N SER A 206 -16.79 -25.78 -23.22
CA SER A 206 -18.00 -26.34 -22.63
C SER A 206 -18.35 -25.73 -21.27
N GLU A 207 -17.35 -25.41 -20.45
CA GLU A 207 -17.55 -24.79 -19.15
C GLU A 207 -17.94 -23.31 -19.28
N ILE A 208 -17.34 -22.58 -20.22
CA ILE A 208 -17.73 -21.21 -20.55
C ILE A 208 -19.19 -21.15 -21.02
N ASP A 209 -19.61 -22.09 -21.87
CA ASP A 209 -21.00 -22.15 -22.33
C ASP A 209 -21.99 -22.55 -21.22
N ARG A 210 -21.59 -23.47 -20.32
CA ARG A 210 -22.36 -23.81 -19.12
C ARG A 210 -22.61 -22.57 -18.27
N LEU A 211 -21.55 -21.83 -17.93
CA LEU A 211 -21.63 -20.62 -17.11
C LEU A 211 -22.48 -19.54 -17.76
N ARG A 212 -22.36 -19.35 -19.08
CA ARG A 212 -23.21 -18.40 -19.83
C ARG A 212 -24.68 -18.79 -19.81
N GLN A 213 -25.01 -20.07 -19.87
CA GLN A 213 -26.41 -20.54 -19.76
C GLN A 213 -26.97 -20.36 -18.35
N GLU A 214 -26.19 -20.65 -17.30
CA GLU A 214 -26.61 -20.40 -15.91
C GLU A 214 -26.88 -18.90 -15.68
N TYR A 215 -26.00 -18.03 -16.16
CA TYR A 215 -26.19 -16.59 -16.08
C TYR A 215 -27.48 -16.12 -16.78
N ARG A 216 -27.78 -16.65 -17.97
CA ARG A 216 -29.03 -16.33 -18.69
C ARG A 216 -30.28 -16.79 -17.92
N LYS A 217 -30.23 -17.95 -17.27
CA LYS A 217 -31.35 -18.46 -16.44
C LYS A 217 -31.59 -17.56 -15.22
N LEU A 218 -30.53 -17.18 -14.51
CA LEU A 218 -30.61 -16.25 -13.38
C LEU A 218 -31.17 -14.89 -13.81
N ALA A 219 -30.69 -14.36 -14.95
CA ALA A 219 -31.18 -13.10 -15.50
C ALA A 219 -32.66 -13.17 -15.91
N ALA A 220 -33.15 -14.31 -16.40
CA ALA A 220 -34.56 -14.52 -16.72
C ALA A 220 -35.44 -14.69 -15.46
N GLN A 221 -34.94 -15.38 -14.43
CA GLN A 221 -35.62 -15.53 -13.14
C GLN A 221 -35.80 -14.18 -12.44
N ASN A 222 -34.80 -13.30 -12.48
CA ASN A 222 -34.89 -11.95 -11.90
C ASN A 222 -35.85 -11.02 -12.65
N ARG A 223 -36.20 -11.30 -13.91
CA ARG A 223 -37.25 -10.54 -14.64
C ARG A 223 -38.67 -10.97 -14.26
N ASN A 224 -38.86 -12.20 -13.80
CA ASN A 224 -40.18 -12.72 -13.39
C ASN A 224 -40.57 -12.40 -11.94
N ILE A 225 -39.70 -11.73 -11.16
CA ILE A 225 -39.99 -11.28 -9.79
C ILE A 225 -40.50 -9.82 -9.77
N GLY A 226 -40.52 -9.14 -10.93
CA GLY A 226 -40.85 -7.71 -11.06
C GLY A 226 -42.23 -7.33 -11.59
N VAL A 227 -43.17 -8.27 -11.76
CA VAL A 227 -44.56 -7.95 -12.20
C VAL A 227 -45.54 -8.85 -11.44
N GLY A 228 -46.22 -8.29 -10.43
CA GLY A 228 -47.19 -9.00 -9.60
C GLY A 228 -47.83 -8.08 -8.55
N GLU A 229 -48.69 -7.18 -9.03
CA GLU A 229 -49.86 -6.53 -8.39
C GLU A 229 -49.88 -6.24 -6.88
N ARG A 230 -50.09 -4.95 -6.54
CA ARG A 230 -51.08 -4.51 -5.53
C ARG A 230 -51.40 -3.02 -5.68
N SER A 231 -52.58 -2.72 -6.25
CA SER A 231 -53.49 -1.69 -5.72
C SER A 231 -54.84 -1.79 -6.45
N GLU A 232 -55.76 -2.55 -5.86
CA GLU A 232 -57.19 -2.38 -6.09
C GLU A 232 -57.66 -1.06 -5.45
N SER A 233 -58.70 -0.51 -6.07
CA SER A 233 -59.39 0.76 -5.88
C SER A 233 -60.00 1.01 -4.49
N CYS A 234 -59.98 2.27 -4.04
CA CYS A 234 -61.12 2.84 -3.29
C CYS A 234 -61.22 4.38 -3.45
N GLU A 235 -62.35 4.77 -4.04
CA GLU A 235 -63.19 5.95 -3.80
C GLU A 235 -62.72 7.40 -4.02
N SER A 236 -63.38 8.00 -5.00
CA SER A 236 -63.66 9.43 -5.16
C SER A 236 -64.68 9.92 -4.13
N THR A 237 -64.30 10.90 -3.31
CA THR A 237 -65.23 11.86 -2.69
C THR A 237 -64.54 13.21 -2.55
N THR A 238 -64.96 14.17 -3.37
CA THR A 238 -65.00 15.58 -3.02
C THR A 238 -66.11 16.22 -3.85
N THR A 239 -67.08 16.80 -3.13
CA THR A 239 -67.93 17.97 -3.46
C THR A 239 -68.06 18.42 -4.91
#